data_AF-A0A427Z8M1-F1
#
_entry.id   AF-A0A427Z8M1-F1
#
_cell.length_a   1.000
_cell.length_b   1.000
_cell.length_c   1.000
_cell.angle_alpha   90.00
_cell.angle_beta   90.00
_cell.angle_gamma   90.00
#
_symmetry.space_group_name_H-M   'P 1'
#
loop_
_entity.id
_entity.type
_entity.pdbx_description
1 polymer ?
#
loop_
_entity_poly.entity_id
_entity_poly.type
_entity_poly.pdbx_seq_one_letter_code
_entity_poly.pdbx_strand_id
1 'polypeptide(L)'
;MKKYKIIWLVLIALVIGVGSLHMLKQSNLFSDGKANLQSIKEKQLDYLKSQEEEIKKFVKSQNPKIESVQIDWEETQWNQVGNGTPKGGGDIIDVYGRFNHIENSGWHVMIDIPEGEFNIGAMTLVNYLSVDGDEFK
;
A
#
# COMPACT_ATOMS: atom_id res chain seq x y z
N MET A 1 -36.89 -11.92 -42.71
CA MET A 1 -35.99 -13.01 -42.26
C MET A 1 -34.64 -12.41 -41.87
N LYS A 2 -34.25 -12.63 -40.61
CA LYS A 2 -32.93 -12.54 -39.95
C LYS A 2 -32.03 -11.32 -40.23
N LYS A 3 -32.13 -10.31 -39.35
CA LYS A 3 -31.11 -9.26 -39.15
C LYS A 3 -30.66 -9.30 -37.68
N TYR A 4 -29.69 -10.16 -37.37
CA TYR A 4 -29.04 -10.19 -36.05
C TYR A 4 -27.66 -10.83 -36.21
N LYS A 5 -26.64 -10.01 -36.44
CA LYS A 5 -25.23 -10.42 -36.37
C LYS A 5 -24.30 -9.36 -35.75
N ILE A 6 -24.84 -8.35 -35.06
CA ILE A 6 -24.02 -7.34 -34.37
C ILE A 6 -24.61 -7.09 -32.99
N ILE A 7 -24.60 -8.13 -32.17
CA ILE A 7 -24.82 -8.04 -30.71
C ILE A 7 -23.70 -8.86 -30.09
N TRP A 8 -22.48 -8.32 -30.04
CA TRP A 8 -21.49 -8.83 -29.09
C TRP A 8 -20.39 -7.85 -28.64
N LEU A 9 -20.65 -6.54 -28.68
CA LEU A 9 -19.63 -5.53 -28.37
C LEU A 9 -20.12 -4.43 -27.43
N VAL A 10 -21.09 -4.76 -26.56
CA VAL A 10 -21.68 -3.84 -25.57
C VAL A 10 -21.31 -4.21 -24.12
N LEU A 11 -20.36 -5.11 -23.87
CA LEU A 11 -20.00 -5.50 -22.49
C LEU A 11 -18.51 -5.40 -22.15
N ILE A 12 -17.76 -4.55 -22.84
CA ILE A 12 -16.38 -4.18 -22.44
C ILE A 12 -16.23 -2.66 -22.55
N ALA A 13 -16.97 -1.93 -21.71
CA ALA A 13 -16.81 -0.50 -21.54
C ALA A 13 -17.11 -0.08 -20.10
N LEU A 14 -16.63 -0.86 -19.12
CA LEU A 14 -16.69 -0.48 -17.70
C LEU A 14 -15.53 -1.07 -16.90
N VAL A 15 -14.28 -0.90 -17.37
CA VAL A 15 -13.07 -1.24 -16.58
C VAL A 15 -12.03 -0.11 -16.58
N ILE A 16 -12.36 1.07 -17.13
CA ILE A 16 -11.45 2.21 -17.13
C ILE A 16 -12.22 3.42 -16.64
N GLY A 17 -12.33 3.59 -15.32
CA GLY A 17 -13.12 4.70 -14.81
C GLY A 17 -13.23 4.87 -13.30
N VAL A 18 -12.24 4.46 -12.49
CA VAL A 18 -12.14 4.94 -11.08
C VAL A 18 -10.68 5.11 -10.59
N GLY A 19 -9.66 4.81 -11.39
CA GLY A 19 -8.27 4.71 -10.90
C GLY A 19 -7.40 5.97 -10.94
N SER A 20 -7.85 7.10 -11.51
CA SER A 20 -6.90 8.14 -11.96
C SER A 20 -7.20 9.58 -11.52
N LEU A 21 -7.97 9.78 -10.43
CA LEU A 21 -8.26 11.12 -9.90
C LEU A 21 -7.79 11.38 -8.46
N HIS A 22 -7.18 10.39 -7.78
CA HIS A 22 -6.69 10.54 -6.41
C HIS A 22 -5.18 10.84 -6.28
N MET A 23 -4.51 11.23 -7.38
CA MET A 23 -3.11 11.72 -7.36
C MET A 23 -3.04 13.26 -7.31
N LEU A 24 -3.76 13.90 -6.39
CA LEU A 24 -3.64 15.35 -6.22
C LEU A 24 -3.60 15.77 -4.75
N LYS A 25 -2.54 16.51 -4.40
CA LYS A 25 -2.14 17.12 -3.11
C LYS A 25 -1.35 16.24 -2.13
N GLN A 26 -0.09 15.92 -2.45
CA GLN A 26 0.80 15.31 -1.44
C GLN A 26 2.11 16.07 -1.19
N SER A 27 2.67 16.76 -2.18
CA SER A 27 3.97 17.46 -2.05
C SER A 27 4.01 18.54 -0.94
N ASN A 28 2.86 19.13 -0.59
CA ASN A 28 2.77 20.19 0.43
C ASN A 28 2.48 19.70 1.87
N LEU A 29 2.29 18.40 2.10
CA LEU A 29 1.88 17.89 3.43
C LEU A 29 3.05 17.84 4.44
N PHE A 30 4.28 17.71 3.93
CA PHE A 30 5.46 17.35 4.73
C PHE A 30 6.63 18.33 4.63
N SER A 31 6.56 19.33 3.75
CA SER A 31 7.68 20.24 3.45
C SER A 31 7.73 21.53 4.28
N ASP A 32 7.08 21.57 5.46
CA ASP A 32 7.09 22.77 6.30
C ASP A 32 8.32 22.76 7.23
N GLY A 33 9.31 23.61 6.93
CA GLY A 33 10.69 23.64 7.46
C GLY A 33 10.85 23.96 8.95
N LYS A 34 9.83 23.69 9.76
CA LYS A 34 9.84 23.81 11.24
C LYS A 34 9.00 22.74 11.96
N ALA A 35 8.41 21.77 11.26
CA ALA A 35 7.62 20.72 11.89
C ALA A 35 8.51 19.79 12.74
N ASN A 36 8.08 19.50 13.97
CA ASN A 36 8.70 18.50 14.83
C ASN A 36 8.68 17.13 14.09
N LEU A 37 9.78 16.37 14.07
CA LEU A 37 9.85 15.04 13.46
C LEU A 37 8.70 14.13 13.90
N GLN A 38 8.27 14.24 15.17
CA GLN A 38 7.11 13.53 15.71
C GLN A 38 5.83 13.89 14.95
N SER A 39 5.60 15.19 14.71
CA SER A 39 4.43 15.68 13.96
C SER A 39 4.45 15.28 12.48
N ILE A 40 5.64 15.04 11.91
CA ILE A 40 5.76 14.51 10.55
C ILE A 40 5.29 13.06 10.53
N LYS A 41 5.82 12.20 11.41
CA LYS A 41 5.42 10.78 11.51
C LYS A 41 3.93 10.61 11.79
N GLU A 42 3.35 11.45 12.63
CA GLU A 42 1.90 11.44 12.90
C GLU A 42 1.08 11.75 11.65
N LYS A 43 1.42 12.82 10.91
CA LYS A 43 0.76 13.13 9.63
C LYS A 43 0.92 12.03 8.59
N GLN A 44 2.09 11.39 8.58
CA GLN A 44 2.38 10.26 7.70
C GLN A 44 1.50 9.05 8.03
N LEU A 45 1.39 8.72 9.32
CA LEU A 45 0.51 7.65 9.80
C LEU A 45 -0.97 7.94 9.50
N ASP A 46 -1.42 9.18 9.71
CA ASP A 46 -2.78 9.60 9.40
C ASP A 46 -3.08 9.47 7.90
N TYR A 47 -2.12 9.84 7.04
CA TYR A 47 -2.24 9.63 5.61
C TYR A 47 -2.33 8.14 5.26
N LEU A 48 -1.47 7.29 5.82
CA LEU A 48 -1.53 5.84 5.60
C LEU A 48 -2.88 5.24 6.04
N LYS A 49 -3.39 5.64 7.20
CA LYS A 49 -4.73 5.25 7.67
C LYS A 49 -5.83 5.69 6.71
N SER A 50 -5.70 6.86 6.08
CA SER A 50 -6.64 7.30 5.02
C SER A 50 -6.61 6.41 3.77
N GLN A 51 -5.50 5.70 3.54
CA GLN A 51 -5.27 4.79 2.41
C GLN A 51 -5.40 3.30 2.80
N GLU A 52 -5.95 3.01 3.97
CA GLU A 52 -6.08 1.66 4.53
C GLU A 52 -6.70 0.66 3.53
N GLU A 53 -7.75 1.05 2.82
CA GLU A 53 -8.40 0.17 1.86
C GLU A 53 -7.54 -0.16 0.64
N GLU A 54 -6.63 0.74 0.23
CA GLU A 54 -5.70 0.47 -0.86
C GLU A 54 -4.60 -0.50 -0.43
N ILE A 55 -4.07 -0.31 0.80
CA ILE A 55 -3.11 -1.24 1.41
C ILE A 55 -3.73 -2.63 1.54
N LYS A 56 -4.96 -2.73 2.05
CA LYS A 56 -5.68 -4.01 2.16
C LYS A 56 -5.88 -4.68 0.81
N LYS A 57 -6.28 -3.93 -0.24
CA LYS A 57 -6.43 -4.49 -1.59
C LYS A 57 -5.12 -5.02 -2.13
N PHE A 58 -4.02 -4.30 -1.94
CA PHE A 58 -2.70 -4.74 -2.34
C PHE A 58 -2.34 -6.06 -1.67
N VAL A 59 -2.48 -6.17 -0.34
CA VAL A 59 -2.19 -7.41 0.40
C VAL A 59 -3.09 -8.56 -0.08
N LYS A 60 -4.39 -8.32 -0.24
CA LYS A 60 -5.33 -9.32 -0.78
C LYS A 60 -4.94 -9.81 -2.18
N SER A 61 -4.42 -8.93 -3.03
CA SER A 61 -4.01 -9.32 -4.39
C SER A 61 -2.79 -10.25 -4.43
N GLN A 62 -2.01 -10.34 -3.34
CA GLN A 62 -0.83 -11.20 -3.29
C GLN A 62 -1.18 -12.69 -3.24
N ASN A 63 -2.34 -13.06 -2.69
CA ASN A 63 -2.81 -14.44 -2.67
C ASN A 63 -4.36 -14.51 -2.67
N PRO A 64 -5.00 -15.21 -3.63
CA PRO A 64 -6.47 -15.29 -3.73
C PRO A 64 -7.14 -15.99 -2.54
N LYS A 65 -6.40 -16.70 -1.68
CA LYS A 65 -6.91 -17.31 -0.44
C LYS A 65 -7.02 -16.32 0.72
N ILE A 66 -6.60 -15.06 0.53
CA ILE A 66 -6.82 -14.02 1.53
C ILE A 66 -8.25 -13.49 1.42
N GLU A 67 -9.03 -13.73 2.46
CA GLU A 67 -10.41 -13.29 2.62
C GLU A 67 -10.49 -11.96 3.39
N SER A 68 -9.62 -11.76 4.39
CA SER A 68 -9.56 -10.54 5.21
C SER A 68 -8.12 -10.13 5.51
N VAL A 69 -7.92 -8.83 5.72
CA VAL A 69 -6.62 -8.22 6.05
C VAL A 69 -6.83 -7.31 7.26
N GLN A 70 -5.97 -7.45 8.25
CA GLN A 70 -5.90 -6.64 9.45
C GLN A 70 -4.55 -5.91 9.45
N ILE A 71 -4.56 -4.60 9.66
CA ILE A 71 -3.33 -3.80 9.73
C ILE A 71 -2.99 -3.55 11.19
N ASP A 72 -1.72 -3.72 11.56
CA ASP A 72 -1.19 -3.34 12.86
C ASP A 72 -0.48 -1.96 12.75
N TRP A 73 -1.24 -0.92 13.06
CA TRP A 73 -0.72 0.45 13.03
C TRP A 73 0.29 0.74 14.15
N GLU A 74 0.27 -0.02 15.24
CA GLU A 74 1.20 0.15 16.36
C GLU A 74 2.59 -0.38 15.99
N GLU A 75 2.65 -1.38 15.11
CA GLU A 75 3.90 -1.95 14.58
C GLU A 75 4.50 -1.16 13.40
N THR A 76 3.88 -0.06 12.96
CA THR A 76 4.40 0.75 11.84
C THR A 76 5.78 1.34 12.16
N GLN A 77 6.75 1.17 11.26
CA GLN A 77 8.13 1.63 11.45
C GLN A 77 8.58 2.60 10.38
N TRP A 78 9.37 3.61 10.77
CA TRP A 78 9.99 4.58 9.87
C TRP A 78 11.47 4.31 9.79
N ASN A 79 11.93 3.86 8.62
CA ASN A 79 13.30 3.42 8.40
C ASN A 79 13.92 4.19 7.23
N GLN A 80 15.24 4.06 7.08
CA GLN A 80 15.96 4.59 5.93
C GLN A 80 16.67 3.42 5.24
N VAL A 81 16.46 3.29 3.93
CA VAL A 81 17.17 2.29 3.13
C VAL A 81 18.64 2.69 3.06
N GLY A 82 19.54 1.78 3.41
CA GLY A 82 20.97 1.99 3.21
C GLY A 82 21.37 1.66 1.78
N ASN A 83 21.97 2.61 1.04
CA ASN A 83 22.53 2.35 -0.30
C ASN A 83 24.07 2.43 -0.34
N GLY A 84 24.73 2.45 0.81
CA GLY A 84 26.19 2.59 0.90
C GLY A 84 26.72 4.00 0.58
N THR A 85 25.86 4.99 0.34
CA THR A 85 26.24 6.41 0.18
C THR A 85 25.83 7.23 1.41
N PRO A 86 26.49 8.36 1.72
CA PRO A 86 26.08 9.24 2.83
C PRO A 86 24.66 9.83 2.70
N LYS A 87 24.07 9.78 1.49
CA LYS A 87 22.70 10.23 1.24
C LYS A 87 21.64 9.19 1.58
N GLY A 88 22.02 7.92 1.79
CA GLY A 88 21.08 6.82 1.93
C GLY A 88 20.31 6.53 0.63
N GLY A 89 19.55 5.46 0.64
CA GLY A 89 18.67 4.99 -0.44
C GLY A 89 17.26 5.59 -0.43
N GLY A 90 16.93 6.39 0.58
CA GLY A 90 15.62 7.01 0.76
C GLY A 90 14.95 6.59 2.07
N ASP A 91 13.95 7.37 2.50
CA ASP A 91 13.13 7.05 3.66
C ASP A 91 12.00 6.09 3.25
N ILE A 92 11.69 5.14 4.12
CA ILE A 92 10.65 4.13 3.93
C ILE A 92 9.75 4.04 5.16
N ILE A 93 8.54 3.53 4.95
CA ILE A 93 7.68 3.07 6.03
C ILE A 93 7.38 1.59 5.85
N ASP A 94 7.62 0.84 6.91
CA ASP A 94 7.25 -0.56 7.00
C ASP A 94 5.91 -0.67 7.74
N VAL A 95 4.96 -1.35 7.09
CA VAL A 95 3.61 -1.61 7.62
C VAL A 95 3.43 -3.12 7.74
N TYR A 96 2.86 -3.54 8.86
CA TYR A 96 2.67 -4.94 9.23
C TYR A 96 1.20 -5.23 9.51
N GLY A 97 0.88 -6.52 9.55
CA GLY A 97 -0.42 -6.96 9.98
C GLY A 97 -0.65 -8.45 9.77
N ARG A 98 -1.92 -8.83 9.92
CA ARG A 98 -2.40 -10.21 9.86
C ARG A 98 -3.41 -10.37 8.73
N PHE A 99 -3.77 -11.62 8.42
CA PHE A 99 -4.82 -11.92 7.47
C PHE A 99 -5.69 -13.09 7.94
N ASN A 100 -6.89 -13.19 7.37
CA ASN A 100 -7.85 -14.27 7.64
C ASN A 100 -8.22 -14.50 9.11
N HIS A 101 -7.98 -13.51 9.98
CA HIS A 101 -8.14 -13.65 11.44
C HIS A 101 -7.30 -14.79 12.05
N ILE A 102 -6.20 -15.17 11.38
CA ILE A 102 -5.27 -16.17 11.87
C ILE A 102 -4.26 -15.46 12.77
N GLU A 103 -4.17 -15.86 14.03
CA GLU A 103 -3.35 -15.18 15.05
C GLU A 103 -1.88 -15.11 14.67
N ASN A 104 -1.32 -16.22 14.17
CA ASN A 104 0.08 -16.34 13.77
C ASN A 104 0.31 -16.08 12.27
N SER A 105 -0.60 -15.37 11.62
CA SER A 105 -0.40 -14.93 10.24
C SER A 105 0.33 -13.60 10.19
N GLY A 106 1.13 -13.38 9.15
CA GLY A 106 1.91 -12.17 9.01
C GLY A 106 2.09 -11.73 7.57
N TRP A 107 2.08 -10.42 7.36
CA TRP A 107 2.53 -9.77 6.13
C TRP A 107 3.35 -8.51 6.45
N HIS A 108 4.20 -8.11 5.51
CA HIS A 108 5.06 -6.92 5.62
C HIS A 108 5.10 -6.20 4.28
N VAL A 109 4.60 -4.97 4.27
CA VAL A 109 4.65 -4.06 3.12
C VAL A 109 5.58 -2.90 3.41
N MET A 110 6.47 -2.61 2.47
CA MET A 110 7.32 -1.42 2.45
C MET A 110 6.73 -0.39 1.50
N ILE A 111 6.73 0.87 1.94
CA ILE A 111 6.28 2.04 1.17
C ILE A 111 7.44 3.02 1.08
N ASP A 112 7.87 3.31 -0.14
CA ASP A 112 8.91 4.31 -0.39
C ASP A 112 8.36 5.73 -0.21
N ILE A 113 9.17 6.59 0.41
CA ILE A 113 8.94 8.03 0.52
C ILE A 113 10.10 8.80 -0.12
N PRO A 114 10.29 8.72 -1.45
CA PRO A 114 11.27 9.55 -2.11
C PRO A 114 10.90 11.03 -1.92
N GLU A 115 11.81 11.81 -1.35
CA GLU A 115 11.68 13.26 -1.21
C GLU A 115 10.44 13.73 -0.42
N GLY A 116 9.90 12.89 0.48
CA GLY A 116 8.72 13.23 1.30
C GLY A 116 7.37 12.96 0.63
N GLU A 117 7.35 12.44 -0.60
CA GLU A 117 6.12 12.06 -1.31
C GLU A 117 5.82 10.58 -1.12
N PHE A 118 4.63 10.24 -0.58
CA PHE A 118 4.23 8.84 -0.50
C PHE A 118 3.82 8.34 -1.86
N ASN A 119 4.36 7.20 -2.25
CA ASN A 119 3.83 6.48 -3.40
C ASN A 119 3.16 5.19 -2.93
N ILE A 120 1.87 5.28 -2.59
CA ILE A 120 1.04 4.10 -2.27
C ILE A 120 0.99 3.12 -3.46
N GLY A 121 1.16 3.61 -4.69
CA GLY A 121 1.25 2.75 -5.88
C GLY A 121 2.57 1.96 -5.99
N ALA A 122 3.59 2.30 -5.20
CA ALA A 122 4.89 1.63 -5.17
C ALA A 122 5.06 0.69 -3.94
N MET A 123 3.96 0.26 -3.33
CA MET A 123 3.98 -0.74 -2.27
C MET A 123 4.70 -2.01 -2.72
N THR A 124 5.62 -2.48 -1.88
CA THR A 124 6.35 -3.73 -2.10
C THR A 124 6.06 -4.69 -0.96
N LEU A 125 5.64 -5.91 -1.29
CA LEU A 125 5.61 -7.01 -0.34
C LEU A 125 7.06 -7.45 -0.09
N VAL A 126 7.55 -7.29 1.13
CA VAL A 126 8.98 -7.52 1.45
C VAL A 126 9.27 -8.99 1.70
N ASN A 127 8.38 -9.65 2.44
CA ASN A 127 8.46 -11.07 2.79
C ASN A 127 7.24 -11.81 2.28
N TYR A 128 7.31 -13.14 2.20
CA TYR A 128 6.14 -13.93 1.90
C TYR A 128 5.05 -13.74 2.96
N LEU A 129 3.79 -13.90 2.54
CA LEU A 129 2.67 -14.08 3.46
C LEU A 129 2.95 -15.34 4.29
N SER A 130 2.90 -15.25 5.61
CA SER A 130 3.27 -16.37 6.48
C SER A 130 2.15 -16.78 7.42
N VAL A 131 2.15 -18.06 7.81
CA VAL A 131 1.38 -18.61 8.94
C VAL A 131 2.33 -19.50 9.73
N ASP A 132 2.46 -19.27 11.04
CA ASP A 132 3.36 -20.02 11.93
C ASP A 132 4.84 -19.97 11.48
N GLY A 133 5.22 -18.92 10.73
CA GLY A 133 6.57 -18.77 10.16
C GLY A 133 6.79 -19.50 8.85
N ASP A 134 5.82 -20.28 8.37
CA ASP A 134 5.86 -20.94 7.07
C ASP A 134 5.18 -20.11 5.99
N GLU A 135 5.61 -20.26 4.74
CA GLU A 135 5.00 -19.61 3.58
C GLU A 135 3.55 -20.05 3.39
N PHE A 136 2.65 -19.08 3.34
CA PHE A 136 1.23 -19.25 3.07
C PHE A 136 0.98 -19.40 1.57
N LYS A 137 0.55 -20.59 1.17
CA LYS A 137 0.30 -20.97 -0.23
C LYS A 137 -1.18 -21.01 -0.55
#